data_AF-V4QA19-F1
#
_entry.id   AF-V4QA19-F1
#
_cell.length_a   1.000
_cell.length_b   1.000
_cell.length_c   1.000
_cell.angle_alpha   90.00
_cell.angle_beta   90.00
_cell.angle_gamma   90.00
#
_symmetry.space_group_name_H-M   'P 1'
#
loop_
_entity.id
_entity.type
_entity.pdbx_description
1 polymer ?
#
loop_
_entity_poly.entity_id
_entity_poly.type
_entity_poly.pdbx_seq_one_letter_code
_entity_poly.pdbx_strand_id
1 'polypeptide(L)'
;MTGYRLLSPPSARWHVIGLSAYAPDPAHRLDNNKKEALMMPIRSNPFTRRALCLTPLALSLLAAESVQAATCTELLGREIPAQAIGLPTSGARVTGATPVAAGGNAPQTFGAYCDLSAEIRPVDPAAPAISMRLVLPERWNRKAMMFGGGGYNGTVPNVAGNVPAGPVDQPTPLGRGYAVFGSDSGHVADPLSPGSFAWNDEALANYAHDALKKTRDAAVYLIEQRYGAAPERSYFAGGSTGGREALAVVQQWPTDFNGAIVLYPAYNALALDLQFGRITRALAQPGAFPSLEKRAALLEAAMQACDKLDGVRDGVISHQAACNAQFDPARAKLDGKPLRCPGGADTSQRCLSDAQIQALRVFNTPIRFNFRLASGETHYPGFNTWGTDLGRPGEGLQLVVNRLGLNTLQPSYPMPVHGTGFAEGAPYHSGFWDEWVRYFVTRNPTFNSLTLDPQNPGPWQARISELSLRQDVNRTDLTAFARTGGKILMAHGTSDQLVSTRATAEYYERVRRDMGPGKTKHFLRYYEIPGYGHAASTVFNAAWDSLSALEDWVEQGRAPRRQVVADSVGVPGRTRPLCEYPGWPKYVGKGDVNAASSFVCVKSRRGTR
;
A
#
# COMPACT_ATOMS: atom_id res chain seq x y z
N MET A 1 33.00 27.49 50.75
CA MET A 1 33.67 27.20 49.47
C MET A 1 33.62 25.68 49.27
N THR A 2 32.49 25.00 49.02
CA THR A 2 31.35 25.26 48.11
C THR A 2 31.80 25.67 46.71
N GLY A 3 31.55 24.93 45.62
CA GLY A 3 30.83 23.65 45.45
C GLY A 3 29.82 23.76 44.31
N TYR A 4 30.20 23.32 43.11
CA TYR A 4 29.37 23.44 41.91
C TYR A 4 28.79 22.08 41.47
N ARG A 5 27.46 22.02 41.43
CA ARG A 5 26.68 20.88 40.95
C ARG A 5 26.79 20.75 39.43
N LEU A 6 26.94 19.52 38.94
CA LEU A 6 26.47 19.15 37.60
C LEU A 6 24.94 19.24 37.59
N LEU A 7 24.39 20.10 36.74
CA LEU A 7 22.95 20.15 36.47
C LEU A 7 22.66 19.32 35.22
N SER A 8 21.89 18.25 35.39
CA SER A 8 21.35 17.47 34.28
C SER A 8 20.39 18.33 33.44
N PRO A 9 20.47 18.32 32.10
CA PRO A 9 19.41 18.88 31.27
C PRO A 9 18.12 18.05 31.42
N PRO A 10 16.93 18.67 31.40
CA PRO A 10 15.67 17.99 31.68
C PRO A 10 15.29 17.01 30.56
N SER A 11 14.65 15.91 30.96
CA SER A 11 14.14 14.88 30.06
C SER A 11 12.97 15.39 29.21
N ALA A 12 13.25 15.79 27.97
CA ALA A 12 12.22 16.04 26.97
C ALA A 12 11.54 14.71 26.56
N ARG A 13 10.43 14.37 27.21
CA ARG A 13 9.52 13.32 26.75
C ARG A 13 8.81 13.79 25.48
N TRP A 14 9.40 13.51 24.32
CA TRP A 14 8.73 13.74 23.03
C TRP A 14 7.55 12.77 22.89
N HIS A 15 6.33 13.28 23.06
CA HIS A 15 5.13 12.55 22.67
C HIS A 15 5.07 12.41 21.16
N VAL A 16 4.78 11.20 20.69
CA VAL A 16 4.44 10.94 19.29
C VAL A 16 3.09 11.60 19.02
N ILE A 17 3.09 12.72 18.29
CA ILE A 17 1.87 13.47 18.00
C ILE A 17 1.08 12.75 16.90
N GLY A 18 0.11 11.94 17.32
CA GLY A 18 -1.09 11.69 16.52
C GLY A 18 -1.94 12.96 16.49
N LEU A 19 -2.42 13.37 15.31
CA LEU A 19 -3.14 14.63 15.11
C LEU A 19 -4.62 14.49 15.51
N SER A 20 -4.99 15.02 16.68
CA SER A 20 -6.37 15.25 17.19
C SER A 20 -6.27 16.04 18.51
N ALA A 21 -7.05 17.07 18.84
CA ALA A 21 -8.00 17.93 18.11
C ALA A 21 -8.19 19.26 18.90
N TYR A 22 -9.13 20.13 18.51
CA TYR A 22 -9.65 21.23 19.34
C TYR A 22 -11.18 21.32 19.19
N ALA A 23 -11.90 21.58 20.28
CA ALA A 23 -13.36 21.55 20.36
C ALA A 23 -13.94 22.83 20.99
N PRO A 24 -15.24 23.11 20.77
CA PRO A 24 -16.06 23.72 21.83
C PRO A 24 -17.47 23.10 22.01
N ASP A 25 -18.10 23.48 23.12
CA ASP A 25 -19.30 22.91 23.77
C ASP A 25 -20.66 23.37 23.14
N PRO A 26 -21.82 22.72 23.43
CA PRO A 26 -23.03 22.78 22.60
C PRO A 26 -24.18 23.64 23.16
N ALA A 27 -25.23 23.85 22.34
CA ALA A 27 -26.56 24.22 22.85
C ALA A 27 -27.75 23.74 21.98
N HIS A 28 -28.85 23.46 22.68
CA HIS A 28 -30.26 23.31 22.24
C HIS A 28 -30.82 21.98 21.67
N ARG A 29 -31.75 21.45 22.49
CA ARG A 29 -32.83 20.48 22.21
C ARG A 29 -33.76 20.91 21.06
N LEU A 30 -34.51 19.95 20.51
CA LEU A 30 -35.99 19.95 20.58
C LEU A 30 -36.62 18.57 20.25
N ASP A 31 -37.64 18.19 21.02
CA ASP A 31 -38.49 17.00 20.81
C ASP A 31 -39.56 17.23 19.72
N ASN A 32 -40.06 16.16 19.07
CA ASN A 32 -41.41 15.62 19.40
C ASN A 32 -41.96 14.51 18.46
N ASN A 33 -42.68 13.57 19.09
CA ASN A 33 -43.87 12.78 18.66
C ASN A 33 -43.86 12.02 17.30
N LYS A 34 -44.06 10.69 17.28
CA LYS A 34 -45.23 9.86 17.68
C LYS A 34 -46.51 10.06 16.85
N LYS A 35 -46.92 9.00 16.13
CA LYS A 35 -48.22 8.28 16.20
C LYS A 35 -48.18 7.07 15.24
N GLU A 36 -48.39 5.84 15.74
CA GLU A 36 -49.67 5.10 15.76
C GLU A 36 -50.20 4.85 14.32
N ALA A 37 -50.02 3.68 13.71
CA ALA A 37 -50.56 2.34 14.03
C ALA A 37 -52.07 2.19 13.74
N LEU A 38 -52.40 1.32 12.78
CA LEU A 38 -53.73 0.71 12.63
C LEU A 38 -53.57 -0.72 12.10
N MET A 39 -54.46 -1.62 12.54
CA MET A 39 -54.36 -3.08 12.32
C MET A 39 -55.72 -3.64 11.85
N MET A 40 -55.75 -4.94 11.50
CA MET A 40 -56.94 -5.81 11.28
C MET A 40 -57.70 -5.71 9.93
N PRO A 41 -58.46 -6.76 9.52
CA PRO A 41 -58.29 -8.19 9.78
C PRO A 41 -58.55 -9.18 8.60
N ILE A 42 -58.00 -10.40 8.76
CA ILE A 42 -58.60 -11.74 8.50
C ILE A 42 -59.68 -11.91 7.41
N ARG A 43 -59.44 -12.85 6.48
CA ARG A 43 -60.47 -13.82 6.01
C ARG A 43 -59.88 -15.22 5.79
N SER A 44 -60.68 -16.24 6.09
CA SER A 44 -60.41 -17.67 5.97
C SER A 44 -61.48 -18.37 5.13
N ASN A 45 -61.16 -19.50 4.50
CA ASN A 45 -62.10 -20.60 4.19
C ASN A 45 -61.36 -21.86 3.64
N PRO A 46 -62.01 -23.06 3.58
CA PRO A 46 -61.31 -24.34 3.80
C PRO A 46 -61.43 -25.36 2.65
N PHE A 47 -61.33 -26.67 3.00
CA PHE A 47 -61.30 -27.89 2.16
C PHE A 47 -59.90 -28.20 1.55
N THR A 48 -59.42 -29.45 1.49
CA THR A 48 -60.07 -30.78 1.68
C THR A 48 -59.09 -31.79 2.31
N ARG A 49 -59.59 -32.81 3.01
CA ARG A 49 -58.78 -33.91 3.59
C ARG A 49 -58.31 -34.92 2.53
N ARG A 50 -57.04 -35.32 2.58
CA ARG A 50 -56.58 -36.67 2.15
C ARG A 50 -55.67 -37.23 3.24
N ALA A 51 -55.95 -38.44 3.71
CA ALA A 51 -55.10 -39.15 4.66
C ALA A 51 -54.05 -39.95 3.88
N LEU A 52 -52.77 -39.74 4.18
CA LEU A 52 -51.70 -40.68 3.87
C LEU A 52 -51.18 -41.25 5.19
N CYS A 53 -51.07 -42.57 5.28
CA CYS A 53 -50.31 -43.21 6.34
C CYS A 53 -48.83 -42.87 6.17
N LEU A 54 -48.26 -42.16 7.13
CA LEU A 54 -46.82 -41.96 7.25
C LEU A 54 -46.35 -42.61 8.55
N THR A 55 -45.36 -43.49 8.42
CA THR A 55 -44.61 -44.04 9.54
C THR A 55 -43.89 -42.92 10.29
N PRO A 56 -43.77 -42.98 11.63
CA PRO A 56 -43.05 -41.97 12.38
C PRO A 56 -41.53 -42.18 12.18
N LEU A 57 -40.94 -41.49 11.20
CA LEU A 57 -39.53 -41.16 11.31
C LEU A 57 -39.38 -40.24 12.53
N ALA A 58 -38.64 -40.71 13.53
CA ALA A 58 -38.18 -39.86 14.62
C ALA A 58 -37.21 -38.82 14.05
N LEU A 59 -37.73 -37.64 13.70
CA LEU A 59 -36.90 -36.46 13.51
C LEU A 59 -36.30 -36.10 14.87
N SER A 60 -35.09 -36.55 15.12
CA SER A 60 -34.22 -35.94 16.10
C SER A 60 -33.96 -34.50 15.65
N LEU A 61 -34.73 -33.56 16.18
CA LEU A 61 -34.34 -32.16 16.19
C LEU A 61 -33.05 -32.07 17.00
N LEU A 62 -31.91 -32.14 16.32
CA LEU A 62 -30.70 -31.48 16.77
C LEU A 62 -31.07 -30.02 16.91
N ALA A 63 -31.33 -29.60 18.15
CA ALA A 63 -31.36 -28.19 18.48
C ALA A 63 -29.98 -27.65 18.09
N ALA A 64 -29.94 -26.85 17.02
CA ALA A 64 -28.77 -26.05 16.73
C ALA A 64 -28.62 -25.11 17.93
N GLU A 65 -27.67 -25.40 18.81
CA GLU A 65 -27.29 -24.50 19.88
C GLU A 65 -26.99 -23.15 19.24
N SER A 66 -27.79 -22.14 19.58
CA SER A 66 -27.54 -20.78 19.16
C SER A 66 -26.22 -20.39 19.80
N VAL A 67 -25.13 -20.42 19.02
CA VAL A 67 -23.81 -19.98 19.47
C VAL A 67 -23.96 -18.55 19.95
N GLN A 68 -24.00 -18.38 21.27
CA GLN A 68 -24.22 -17.08 21.87
C GLN A 68 -23.00 -16.23 21.59
N ALA A 69 -23.21 -15.14 20.84
CA ALA A 69 -22.17 -14.21 20.43
C ALA A 69 -21.38 -13.74 21.65
N ALA A 70 -20.08 -14.03 21.67
CA ALA A 70 -19.20 -13.67 22.79
C ALA A 70 -19.15 -12.15 22.95
N THR A 71 -19.20 -11.67 24.20
CA THR A 71 -18.86 -10.28 24.51
C THR A 71 -17.38 -10.03 24.24
N CYS A 72 -17.00 -8.74 24.12
CA CYS A 72 -15.60 -8.37 23.89
C CYS A 72 -14.64 -8.98 24.93
N THR A 73 -15.00 -8.90 26.21
CA THR A 73 -14.19 -9.40 27.32
C THR A 73 -14.08 -10.93 27.37
N GLU A 74 -15.09 -11.67 26.90
CA GLU A 74 -15.06 -13.14 26.83
C GLU A 74 -14.13 -13.69 25.75
N LEU A 75 -13.66 -12.83 24.82
CA LEU A 75 -12.66 -13.21 23.83
C LEU A 75 -11.24 -13.20 24.41
N LEU A 76 -10.99 -12.59 25.57
CA LEU A 76 -9.65 -12.56 26.17
C LEU A 76 -9.14 -13.96 26.48
N GLY A 77 -7.94 -14.30 26.01
CA GLY A 77 -7.34 -15.61 26.22
C GLY A 77 -7.96 -16.74 25.40
N ARG A 78 -8.90 -16.45 24.50
CA ARG A 78 -9.51 -17.43 23.60
C ARG A 78 -8.43 -18.06 22.70
N GLU A 79 -8.36 -19.39 22.72
CA GLU A 79 -7.55 -20.15 21.76
C GLU A 79 -8.28 -20.29 20.42
N ILE A 80 -7.48 -20.24 19.35
CA ILE A 80 -7.86 -20.49 17.96
C ILE A 80 -7.13 -21.78 17.56
N PRO A 81 -7.86 -22.90 17.35
CA PRO A 81 -7.25 -24.17 16.99
C PRO A 81 -6.43 -24.06 15.70
N ALA A 82 -5.29 -24.77 15.63
CA ALA A 82 -4.45 -24.78 14.43
C ALA A 82 -5.23 -25.20 13.17
N GLN A 83 -6.22 -26.07 13.33
CA GLN A 83 -7.09 -26.58 12.26
C GLN A 83 -8.08 -25.53 11.72
N ALA A 84 -8.28 -24.41 12.43
CA ALA A 84 -9.07 -23.28 11.94
C ALA A 84 -8.26 -22.37 10.99
N ILE A 85 -6.94 -22.58 10.86
CA ILE A 85 -6.04 -21.78 10.04
C ILE A 85 -5.52 -22.63 8.88
N GLY A 86 -5.72 -22.17 7.64
CA GLY A 86 -5.47 -22.97 6.44
C GLY A 86 -4.00 -23.17 6.03
N LEU A 87 -3.04 -22.67 6.83
CA LEU A 87 -1.59 -22.85 6.65
C LEU A 87 -0.95 -23.32 7.97
N PRO A 88 0.20 -24.02 7.94
CA PRO A 88 0.85 -24.56 9.13
C PRO A 88 1.10 -23.53 10.24
N THR A 89 0.69 -23.85 11.47
CA THR A 89 0.81 -23.05 12.68
C THR A 89 0.60 -23.93 13.92
N SER A 90 1.09 -23.50 15.09
CA SER A 90 0.77 -24.10 16.40
C SER A 90 -0.50 -23.51 17.04
N GLY A 91 -1.42 -23.00 16.22
CA GLY A 91 -2.64 -22.29 16.63
C GLY A 91 -2.35 -20.86 17.08
N ALA A 92 -3.39 -20.14 17.51
CA ALA A 92 -3.29 -18.74 17.92
C ALA A 92 -4.05 -18.47 19.21
N ARG A 93 -3.75 -17.34 19.88
CA ARG A 93 -4.39 -16.94 21.13
C ARG A 93 -4.68 -15.45 21.17
N VAL A 94 -5.85 -15.05 21.66
CA VAL A 94 -6.16 -13.65 21.97
C VAL A 94 -5.38 -13.21 23.21
N THR A 95 -4.50 -12.23 23.06
CA THR A 95 -3.63 -11.69 24.11
C THR A 95 -4.16 -10.41 24.74
N GLY A 96 -5.05 -9.69 24.06
CA GLY A 96 -5.77 -8.54 24.61
C GLY A 96 -7.18 -8.41 24.02
N ALA A 97 -8.13 -7.95 24.83
CA ALA A 97 -9.49 -7.67 24.39
C ALA A 97 -10.09 -6.51 25.21
N THR A 98 -10.31 -5.38 24.55
CA THR A 98 -10.69 -4.11 25.20
C THR A 98 -11.94 -3.52 24.54
N PRO A 99 -13.04 -3.31 25.27
CA PRO A 99 -14.17 -2.52 24.78
C PRO A 99 -13.76 -1.05 24.60
N VAL A 100 -14.00 -0.49 23.42
CA VAL A 100 -13.76 0.92 23.09
C VAL A 100 -15.09 1.61 22.82
N ALA A 101 -15.31 2.74 23.47
CA ALA A 101 -16.51 3.55 23.28
C ALA A 101 -16.55 4.17 21.86
N ALA A 102 -17.74 4.59 21.42
CA ALA A 102 -17.89 5.37 20.20
C ALA A 102 -17.11 6.70 20.32
N GLY A 103 -16.57 7.18 19.19
CA GLY A 103 -15.69 8.35 19.20
C GLY A 103 -15.29 8.82 17.80
N GLY A 104 -14.18 9.54 17.74
CA GLY A 104 -13.75 10.27 16.55
C GLY A 104 -14.49 11.60 16.37
N ASN A 105 -14.02 12.41 15.44
CA ASN A 105 -14.63 13.70 15.09
C ASN A 105 -15.25 13.60 13.70
N ALA A 106 -16.37 14.28 13.46
CA ALA A 106 -16.99 14.29 12.12
C ALA A 106 -15.99 14.82 11.07
N PRO A 107 -15.86 14.17 9.90
CA PRO A 107 -16.63 13.01 9.41
C PRO A 107 -16.01 11.63 9.71
N GLN A 108 -14.90 11.57 10.44
CA GLN A 108 -14.20 10.35 10.86
C GLN A 108 -14.72 9.79 12.21
N THR A 109 -16.04 9.77 12.40
CA THR A 109 -16.65 9.16 13.59
C THR A 109 -16.76 7.64 13.45
N PHE A 110 -16.60 6.92 14.56
CA PHE A 110 -16.77 5.47 14.66
C PHE A 110 -17.70 5.10 15.82
N GLY A 111 -18.47 4.01 15.64
CA GLY A 111 -19.27 3.41 16.71
C GLY A 111 -18.39 2.69 17.74
N ALA A 112 -18.98 2.26 18.86
CA ALA A 112 -18.28 1.43 19.83
C ALA A 112 -17.83 0.11 19.18
N TYR A 113 -16.69 -0.42 19.62
CA TYR A 113 -16.08 -1.63 19.07
C TYR A 113 -15.27 -2.39 20.11
N CYS A 114 -15.00 -3.67 19.84
CA CYS A 114 -14.03 -4.46 20.58
C CYS A 114 -12.67 -4.41 19.88
N ASP A 115 -11.63 -4.03 20.62
CA ASP A 115 -10.24 -3.98 20.16
C ASP A 115 -9.50 -5.23 20.63
N LEU A 116 -9.11 -6.09 19.69
CA LEU A 116 -8.46 -7.37 19.96
C LEU A 116 -7.01 -7.38 19.49
N SER A 117 -6.13 -7.88 20.35
CA SER A 117 -4.78 -8.32 19.99
C SER A 117 -4.72 -9.85 20.07
N ALA A 118 -4.09 -10.49 19.10
CA ALA A 118 -3.86 -11.94 19.11
C ALA A 118 -2.48 -12.27 18.53
N GLU A 119 -1.95 -13.43 18.92
CA GLU A 119 -0.67 -13.96 18.45
C GLU A 119 -0.88 -15.33 17.80
N ILE A 120 -0.39 -15.49 16.57
CA ILE A 120 -0.39 -16.77 15.84
C ILE A 120 0.97 -17.42 16.03
N ARG A 121 0.98 -18.60 16.65
CA ARG A 121 2.21 -19.31 17.03
C ARG A 121 2.82 -19.99 15.79
N PRO A 122 4.14 -19.91 15.59
CA PRO A 122 4.82 -20.53 14.46
C PRO A 122 4.82 -22.06 14.56
N VAL A 123 5.32 -22.73 13.53
CA VAL A 123 5.70 -24.15 13.58
C VAL A 123 7.16 -24.28 14.02
N ASP A 124 8.04 -23.43 13.49
CA ASP A 124 9.42 -23.31 13.93
C ASP A 124 9.49 -22.55 15.27
N PRO A 125 9.96 -23.15 16.38
CA PRO A 125 10.08 -22.46 17.66
C PRO A 125 11.13 -21.34 17.68
N ALA A 126 11.99 -21.24 16.66
CA ALA A 126 12.93 -20.14 16.49
C ALA A 126 12.36 -18.97 15.66
N ALA A 127 11.18 -19.13 15.04
CA ALA A 127 10.47 -18.02 14.41
C ALA A 127 9.72 -17.21 15.49
N PRO A 128 9.51 -15.89 15.28
CA PRO A 128 8.60 -15.12 16.12
C PRO A 128 7.13 -15.44 15.78
N ALA A 129 6.24 -15.22 16.73
CA ALA A 129 4.80 -15.25 16.47
C ALA A 129 4.38 -14.10 15.53
N ILE A 130 3.27 -14.30 14.80
CA ILE A 130 2.62 -13.21 14.06
C ILE A 130 1.73 -12.45 15.04
N SER A 131 2.06 -11.20 15.34
CA SER A 131 1.19 -10.32 16.10
C SER A 131 0.12 -9.76 15.16
N MET A 132 -1.15 -9.89 15.53
CA MET A 132 -2.28 -9.33 14.78
C MET A 132 -3.19 -8.50 15.66
N ARG A 133 -3.86 -7.53 15.04
CA ARG A 133 -4.90 -6.71 15.66
C ARG A 133 -6.17 -6.77 14.84
N LEU A 134 -7.32 -6.79 15.50
CA LEU A 134 -8.65 -6.89 14.90
C LEU A 134 -9.61 -5.99 15.68
N VAL A 135 -10.29 -5.07 14.99
CA VAL A 135 -11.34 -4.23 15.57
C VAL A 135 -12.71 -4.69 15.10
N LEU A 136 -13.60 -4.95 16.05
CA LEU A 136 -14.92 -5.55 15.84
C LEU A 136 -16.03 -4.58 16.29
N PRO A 137 -16.66 -3.81 15.40
CA PRO A 137 -17.69 -2.86 15.77
C PRO A 137 -18.95 -3.53 16.35
N GLU A 138 -19.55 -2.91 17.36
CA GLU A 138 -20.83 -3.34 17.93
C GLU A 138 -21.96 -3.32 16.89
N ARG A 139 -21.88 -2.38 15.94
CA ARG A 139 -22.75 -2.31 14.75
C ARG A 139 -21.98 -2.78 13.52
N TRP A 140 -21.85 -4.10 13.41
CA TRP A 140 -21.17 -4.72 12.28
C TRP A 140 -22.03 -4.74 11.02
N ASN A 141 -21.46 -4.30 9.90
CA ASN A 141 -22.09 -4.25 8.59
C ASN A 141 -22.02 -5.59 7.82
N ARG A 142 -21.59 -6.67 8.48
CA ARG A 142 -21.37 -8.02 7.93
C ARG A 142 -20.22 -8.13 6.91
N LYS A 143 -19.38 -7.10 6.80
CA LYS A 143 -18.18 -7.06 5.95
C LYS A 143 -16.90 -7.08 6.79
N ALA A 144 -15.82 -7.60 6.22
CA ALA A 144 -14.50 -7.58 6.83
C ALA A 144 -13.46 -6.94 5.89
N MET A 145 -12.43 -6.32 6.46
CA MET A 145 -11.33 -5.72 5.72
C MET A 145 -9.98 -6.08 6.32
N MET A 146 -9.09 -6.61 5.51
CA MET A 146 -7.69 -6.78 5.84
C MET A 146 -6.89 -5.56 5.34
N PHE A 147 -6.06 -4.99 6.21
CA PHE A 147 -5.03 -4.04 5.83
C PHE A 147 -3.68 -4.73 5.66
N GLY A 148 -2.99 -4.37 4.58
CA GLY A 148 -1.60 -4.76 4.34
C GLY A 148 -0.58 -3.82 4.99
N GLY A 149 0.67 -4.26 5.02
CA GLY A 149 1.79 -3.52 5.62
C GLY A 149 2.53 -2.58 4.65
N GLY A 150 3.81 -2.32 4.93
CA GLY A 150 4.69 -1.46 4.16
C GLY A 150 6.17 -1.70 4.47
N GLY A 151 7.04 -1.58 3.46
CA GLY A 151 8.46 -1.91 3.59
C GLY A 151 8.67 -3.41 3.87
N TYR A 152 9.56 -3.74 4.80
CA TYR A 152 9.69 -5.11 5.31
C TYR A 152 8.57 -5.51 6.30
N ASN A 153 7.59 -4.62 6.55
CA ASN A 153 6.54 -4.74 7.57
C ASN A 153 7.09 -4.64 9.01
N GLY A 154 7.06 -5.75 9.76
CA GLY A 154 7.43 -5.82 11.17
C GLY A 154 6.61 -4.95 12.12
N THR A 155 5.46 -4.43 11.67
CA THR A 155 4.54 -3.61 12.45
C THR A 155 3.10 -3.88 12.04
N VAL A 156 2.18 -3.95 13.02
CA VAL A 156 0.76 -4.14 12.75
C VAL A 156 0.18 -2.83 12.16
N PRO A 157 -0.52 -2.85 11.01
CA PRO A 157 -1.09 -1.65 10.42
C PRO A 157 -2.18 -1.05 11.31
N ASN A 158 -2.45 0.25 11.14
CA ASN A 158 -3.50 0.94 11.89
C ASN A 158 -4.90 0.49 11.43
N VAL A 159 -5.46 -0.53 12.08
CA VAL A 159 -6.78 -1.10 11.78
C VAL A 159 -7.97 -0.18 12.07
N ALA A 160 -7.77 0.93 12.80
CA ALA A 160 -8.76 2.01 12.93
C ALA A 160 -8.60 3.11 11.87
N GLY A 161 -7.54 3.03 11.05
CA GLY A 161 -7.23 3.97 9.97
C GLY A 161 -8.10 3.82 8.74
N ASN A 162 -7.80 4.61 7.70
CA ASN A 162 -8.50 4.58 6.42
C ASN A 162 -7.76 3.68 5.41
N VAL A 163 -8.42 3.34 4.30
CA VAL A 163 -7.76 2.71 3.14
C VAL A 163 -6.66 3.64 2.60
N PRO A 164 -5.60 3.12 1.94
CA PRO A 164 -4.54 3.96 1.37
C PRO A 164 -5.11 4.97 0.37
N ALA A 165 -4.65 6.23 0.45
CA ALA A 165 -5.21 7.38 -0.25
C ALA A 165 -6.75 7.56 -0.10
N GLY A 166 -7.36 6.98 0.94
CA GLY A 166 -8.77 7.22 1.29
C GLY A 166 -8.98 8.68 1.71
N PRO A 167 -10.13 9.29 1.38
CA PRO A 167 -10.32 10.71 1.61
C PRO A 167 -10.65 10.96 3.09
N VAL A 168 -10.17 12.10 3.61
CA VAL A 168 -10.35 12.47 5.03
C VAL A 168 -11.76 12.98 5.35
N ASP A 169 -12.60 13.20 4.33
CA ASP A 169 -13.98 13.66 4.48
C ASP A 169 -15.04 12.54 4.49
N GLN A 170 -14.65 11.27 4.35
CA GLN A 170 -15.53 10.09 4.39
C GLN A 170 -15.16 9.12 5.52
N PRO A 171 -16.12 8.45 6.19
CA PRO A 171 -15.82 7.51 7.27
C PRO A 171 -14.85 6.40 6.86
N THR A 172 -13.89 6.09 7.73
CA THR A 172 -12.99 4.91 7.65
C THR A 172 -13.80 3.59 7.54
N PRO A 173 -13.17 2.46 7.14
CA PRO A 173 -13.84 1.15 7.18
C PRO A 173 -14.49 0.84 8.54
N LEU A 174 -13.82 1.12 9.66
CA LEU A 174 -14.39 0.96 11.00
C LEU A 174 -15.61 1.88 11.21
N GLY A 175 -15.55 3.15 10.78
CA GLY A 175 -16.68 4.07 10.79
C GLY A 175 -17.87 3.62 9.94
N ARG A 176 -17.61 2.89 8.84
CA ARG A 176 -18.62 2.21 8.00
C ARG A 176 -19.12 0.87 8.58
N GLY A 177 -18.63 0.44 9.74
CA GLY A 177 -19.04 -0.77 10.43
C GLY A 177 -18.33 -2.06 10.00
N TYR A 178 -17.18 -1.98 9.32
CA TYR A 178 -16.38 -3.17 8.97
C TYR A 178 -15.70 -3.76 10.22
N ALA A 179 -15.57 -5.08 10.25
CA ALA A 179 -14.53 -5.73 11.06
C ALA A 179 -13.17 -5.54 10.35
N VAL A 180 -12.19 -4.87 10.97
CA VAL A 180 -10.91 -4.51 10.31
C VAL A 180 -9.74 -5.16 11.01
N PHE A 181 -8.82 -5.76 10.26
CA PHE A 181 -7.65 -6.46 10.83
C PHE A 181 -6.37 -6.33 10.00
N GLY A 182 -5.25 -6.66 10.63
CA GLY A 182 -3.94 -6.77 10.00
C GLY A 182 -2.92 -7.38 10.97
N SER A 183 -1.70 -7.60 10.49
CA SER A 183 -0.61 -8.19 11.28
C SER A 183 0.74 -7.57 10.96
N ASP A 184 1.74 -7.88 11.79
CA ASP A 184 3.15 -7.52 11.61
C ASP A 184 3.87 -8.35 10.52
N SER A 185 3.16 -9.31 9.93
CA SER A 185 3.65 -10.34 8.99
C SER A 185 4.67 -11.35 9.55
N GLY A 186 4.66 -11.60 10.87
CA GLY A 186 5.44 -12.66 11.49
C GLY A 186 6.88 -12.28 11.80
N HIS A 187 7.09 -11.06 12.26
CA HIS A 187 8.28 -10.56 12.94
C HIS A 187 8.00 -9.15 13.49
N VAL A 188 8.89 -8.60 14.32
CA VAL A 188 8.89 -7.19 14.71
C VAL A 188 10.04 -6.48 14.00
N ALA A 189 9.81 -5.28 13.49
CA ALA A 189 10.83 -4.50 12.78
C ALA A 189 11.93 -4.04 13.74
N ASP A 190 13.16 -4.48 13.51
CA ASP A 190 14.36 -3.89 14.11
C ASP A 190 14.70 -2.59 13.36
N PRO A 191 14.67 -1.40 14.01
CA PRO A 191 15.01 -0.13 13.35
C PRO A 191 16.46 -0.03 12.84
N LEU A 192 17.36 -0.90 13.31
CA LEU A 192 18.78 -0.94 12.94
C LEU A 192 19.12 -2.05 11.95
N SER A 193 18.25 -3.05 11.78
CA SER A 193 18.46 -4.19 10.87
C SER A 193 17.10 -4.80 10.44
N PRO A 194 16.25 -4.04 9.72
CA PRO A 194 14.86 -4.40 9.47
C PRO A 194 14.66 -5.65 8.60
N GLY A 195 15.69 -6.12 7.88
CA GLY A 195 15.67 -7.36 7.11
C GLY A 195 16.13 -8.60 7.90
N SER A 196 16.62 -8.45 9.14
CA SER A 196 17.25 -9.53 9.92
C SER A 196 16.37 -10.76 10.16
N PHE A 197 15.04 -10.58 10.21
CA PHE A 197 14.07 -11.67 10.34
C PHE A 197 14.19 -12.74 9.24
N ALA A 198 14.64 -12.38 8.03
CA ALA A 198 14.72 -13.26 6.86
C ALA A 198 15.75 -14.39 6.98
N TRP A 199 16.55 -14.40 8.06
CA TRP A 199 17.38 -15.54 8.43
C TRP A 199 16.54 -16.77 8.77
N ASN A 200 15.36 -16.58 9.37
CA ASN A 200 14.41 -17.65 9.66
C ASN A 200 13.52 -17.89 8.44
N ASP A 201 13.44 -19.15 7.97
CA ASP A 201 12.70 -19.48 6.74
C ASP A 201 11.17 -19.44 6.91
N GLU A 202 10.62 -19.65 8.12
CA GLU A 202 9.19 -19.41 8.39
C GLU A 202 8.87 -17.92 8.46
N ALA A 203 9.71 -17.10 9.12
CA ALA A 203 9.53 -15.64 9.15
C ALA A 203 9.61 -15.02 7.75
N LEU A 204 10.54 -15.49 6.91
CA LEU A 204 10.64 -15.13 5.49
C LEU A 204 9.39 -15.54 4.69
N ALA A 205 8.85 -16.73 4.93
CA ALA A 205 7.61 -17.19 4.28
C ALA A 205 6.37 -16.39 4.76
N ASN A 206 6.33 -16.03 6.04
CA ASN A 206 5.28 -15.20 6.65
C ASN A 206 5.25 -13.80 6.01
N TYR A 207 6.40 -13.12 5.90
CA TYR A 207 6.56 -11.85 5.16
C TYR A 207 6.21 -11.97 3.67
N ALA A 208 6.64 -13.07 3.03
CA ALA A 208 6.36 -13.30 1.62
C ALA A 208 4.85 -13.35 1.35
N HIS A 209 4.08 -14.12 2.11
CA HIS A 209 2.62 -14.15 2.01
C HIS A 209 1.90 -14.98 3.09
N ASP A 210 2.58 -15.92 3.77
CA ASP A 210 1.87 -16.91 4.60
C ASP A 210 1.17 -16.27 5.80
N ALA A 211 1.69 -15.17 6.33
CA ALA A 211 1.02 -14.42 7.39
C ALA A 211 -0.33 -13.85 6.95
N LEU A 212 -0.53 -13.57 5.66
CA LEU A 212 -1.78 -12.99 5.15
C LEU A 212 -2.94 -13.96 5.35
N LYS A 213 -2.76 -15.22 4.94
CA LYS A 213 -3.74 -16.29 5.11
C LYS A 213 -3.91 -16.68 6.57
N LYS A 214 -2.81 -16.82 7.32
CA LYS A 214 -2.83 -17.10 8.77
C LYS A 214 -3.66 -16.06 9.53
N THR A 215 -3.41 -14.77 9.28
CA THR A 215 -4.12 -13.64 9.90
C THR A 215 -5.59 -13.59 9.48
N ARG A 216 -5.89 -13.80 8.19
CA ARG A 216 -7.27 -13.82 7.68
C ARG A 216 -8.11 -14.91 8.33
N ASP A 217 -7.59 -16.12 8.46
CA ASP A 217 -8.33 -17.25 9.03
C ASP A 217 -8.54 -17.09 10.54
N ALA A 218 -7.50 -16.67 11.27
CA ALA A 218 -7.60 -16.31 12.68
C ALA A 218 -8.64 -15.19 12.92
N ALA A 219 -8.65 -14.16 12.06
CA ALA A 219 -9.63 -13.08 12.14
C ALA A 219 -11.07 -13.57 11.88
N VAL A 220 -11.29 -14.40 10.86
CA VAL A 220 -12.63 -14.95 10.54
C VAL A 220 -13.15 -15.83 11.67
N TYR A 221 -12.31 -16.67 12.28
CA TYR A 221 -12.69 -17.44 13.46
C TYR A 221 -13.17 -16.54 14.61
N LEU A 222 -12.45 -15.45 14.92
CA LEU A 222 -12.83 -14.51 15.97
C LEU A 222 -14.09 -13.69 15.63
N ILE A 223 -14.28 -13.32 14.36
CA ILE A 223 -15.52 -12.69 13.86
C ILE A 223 -16.72 -13.63 14.06
N GLU A 224 -16.57 -14.92 13.74
CA GLU A 224 -17.61 -15.93 13.98
C GLU A 224 -17.92 -16.08 15.47
N GLN A 225 -16.93 -16.09 16.36
CA GLN A 225 -17.18 -16.10 17.81
C GLN A 225 -17.89 -14.82 18.30
N ARG A 226 -17.54 -13.65 17.74
CA ARG A 226 -18.09 -12.35 18.15
C ARG A 226 -19.51 -12.10 17.66
N TYR A 227 -19.89 -12.60 16.50
CA TYR A 227 -21.17 -12.27 15.85
C TYR A 227 -22.05 -13.49 15.50
N GLY A 228 -21.59 -14.72 15.74
CA GLY A 228 -22.29 -15.95 15.36
C GLY A 228 -22.34 -16.21 13.85
N ALA A 229 -21.56 -15.48 13.04
CA ALA A 229 -21.55 -15.60 11.58
C ALA A 229 -20.23 -15.15 10.95
N ALA A 230 -19.84 -15.78 9.85
CA ALA A 230 -18.73 -15.36 9.00
C ALA A 230 -19.06 -14.04 8.25
N PRO A 231 -18.04 -13.28 7.79
CA PRO A 231 -18.26 -12.15 6.89
C PRO A 231 -18.98 -12.57 5.61
N GLU A 232 -19.98 -11.79 5.20
CA GLU A 232 -20.64 -11.95 3.89
C GLU A 232 -19.76 -11.45 2.76
N ARG A 233 -18.90 -10.46 3.03
CA ARG A 233 -17.90 -9.93 2.10
C ARG A 233 -16.59 -9.66 2.82
N SER A 234 -15.49 -10.05 2.20
CA SER A 234 -14.12 -9.78 2.68
C SER A 234 -13.35 -8.95 1.67
N TYR A 235 -12.67 -7.92 2.14
CA TYR A 235 -11.93 -6.96 1.33
C TYR A 235 -10.47 -6.88 1.78
N PHE A 236 -9.57 -6.50 0.87
CA PHE A 236 -8.19 -6.16 1.20
C PHE A 236 -7.91 -4.72 0.77
N ALA A 237 -7.14 -3.96 1.55
CA ALA A 237 -6.61 -2.67 1.12
C ALA A 237 -5.14 -2.51 1.54
N GLY A 238 -4.28 -2.12 0.60
CA GLY A 238 -2.86 -1.96 0.88
C GLY A 238 -2.12 -1.14 -0.17
N GLY A 239 -1.06 -0.45 0.27
CA GLY A 239 -0.13 0.31 -0.56
C GLY A 239 1.28 -0.29 -0.48
N SER A 240 2.11 -0.16 -1.52
CA SER A 240 3.51 -0.62 -1.48
C SER A 240 3.62 -2.14 -1.26
N THR A 241 4.26 -2.60 -0.18
CA THR A 241 4.22 -3.99 0.28
C THR A 241 2.78 -4.46 0.54
N GLY A 242 1.92 -3.66 1.16
CA GLY A 242 0.49 -3.93 1.24
C GLY A 242 -0.19 -4.04 -0.12
N GLY A 243 0.30 -3.34 -1.15
CA GLY A 243 -0.20 -3.50 -2.53
C GLY A 243 0.25 -4.82 -3.17
N ARG A 244 1.46 -5.28 -2.87
CA ARG A 244 1.96 -6.63 -3.22
C ARG A 244 1.15 -7.72 -2.51
N GLU A 245 0.85 -7.54 -1.22
CA GLU A 245 0.03 -8.44 -0.40
C GLU A 245 -1.42 -8.52 -0.90
N ALA A 246 -2.00 -7.38 -1.29
CA ALA A 246 -3.32 -7.32 -1.91
C ALA A 246 -3.38 -8.12 -3.23
N LEU A 247 -2.30 -8.13 -4.02
CA LEU A 247 -2.16 -9.00 -5.19
C LEU A 247 -1.90 -10.46 -4.81
N ALA A 248 -1.18 -10.73 -3.72
CA ALA A 248 -0.87 -12.07 -3.27
C ALA A 248 -2.16 -12.81 -2.87
N VAL A 249 -3.02 -12.19 -2.07
CA VAL A 249 -4.25 -12.84 -1.61
C VAL A 249 -5.20 -13.19 -2.75
N VAL A 250 -5.35 -12.33 -3.77
CA VAL A 250 -6.21 -12.62 -4.93
C VAL A 250 -5.60 -13.65 -5.91
N GLN A 251 -4.26 -13.79 -5.93
CA GLN A 251 -3.54 -14.77 -6.75
C GLN A 251 -3.41 -16.16 -6.08
N GLN A 252 -3.43 -16.23 -4.74
CA GLN A 252 -3.21 -17.46 -3.98
C GLN A 252 -4.50 -18.01 -3.34
N TRP A 253 -5.36 -17.14 -2.79
CA TRP A 253 -6.62 -17.51 -2.12
C TRP A 253 -7.82 -16.77 -2.76
N PRO A 254 -8.11 -17.04 -4.05
CA PRO A 254 -9.07 -16.29 -4.87
C PRO A 254 -10.54 -16.35 -4.42
N THR A 255 -10.85 -17.16 -3.41
CA THR A 255 -12.16 -17.33 -2.79
C THR A 255 -12.32 -16.55 -1.49
N ASP A 256 -11.23 -16.12 -0.87
CA ASP A 256 -11.22 -15.59 0.50
C ASP A 256 -11.57 -14.10 0.57
N PHE A 257 -11.50 -13.42 -0.58
CA PHE A 257 -11.72 -11.98 -0.76
C PHE A 257 -12.61 -11.72 -1.97
N ASN A 258 -13.51 -10.76 -1.84
CA ASN A 258 -14.41 -10.28 -2.89
C ASN A 258 -13.90 -8.99 -3.54
N GLY A 259 -13.02 -8.24 -2.88
CA GLY A 259 -12.47 -7.00 -3.43
C GLY A 259 -11.08 -6.66 -2.90
N ALA A 260 -10.25 -6.02 -3.73
CA ALA A 260 -8.94 -5.49 -3.33
C ALA A 260 -8.71 -4.05 -3.81
N ILE A 261 -8.21 -3.20 -2.91
CA ILE A 261 -7.66 -1.86 -3.20
C ILE A 261 -6.13 -1.99 -3.21
N VAL A 262 -5.52 -1.75 -4.37
CA VAL A 262 -4.12 -2.08 -4.68
C VAL A 262 -3.38 -0.82 -5.09
N LEU A 263 -2.67 -0.19 -4.15
CA LEU A 263 -1.97 1.07 -4.41
C LEU A 263 -0.46 0.87 -4.54
N TYR A 264 0.13 1.47 -5.59
CA TYR A 264 1.56 1.43 -5.91
C TYR A 264 2.25 0.08 -5.58
N PRO A 265 1.75 -1.04 -6.13
CA PRO A 265 2.11 -2.37 -5.64
C PRO A 265 3.54 -2.75 -5.98
N ALA A 266 4.33 -3.11 -4.96
CA ALA A 266 5.66 -3.70 -5.11
C ALA A 266 5.58 -5.18 -5.56
N TYR A 267 4.79 -5.49 -6.60
CA TYR A 267 4.37 -6.85 -6.91
C TYR A 267 5.56 -7.77 -7.25
N ASN A 268 6.56 -7.29 -7.99
CA ASN A 268 7.81 -8.00 -8.28
C ASN A 268 8.96 -7.46 -7.41
N ALA A 269 8.82 -7.65 -6.09
CA ALA A 269 9.73 -7.08 -5.10
C ALA A 269 11.19 -7.51 -5.30
N LEU A 270 11.45 -8.75 -5.72
CA LEU A 270 12.83 -9.18 -5.96
C LEU A 270 13.42 -8.54 -7.23
N ALA A 271 12.64 -8.44 -8.30
CA ALA A 271 13.07 -7.74 -9.50
C ALA A 271 13.31 -6.23 -9.23
N LEU A 272 12.55 -5.65 -8.30
CA LEU A 272 12.74 -4.30 -7.78
C LEU A 272 14.04 -4.18 -6.96
N ASP A 273 14.33 -5.09 -6.03
CA ASP A 273 15.58 -5.10 -5.25
C ASP A 273 16.82 -5.19 -6.16
N LEU A 274 16.78 -5.98 -7.23
CA LEU A 274 17.88 -6.01 -8.22
C LEU A 274 18.08 -4.66 -8.93
N GLN A 275 17.00 -3.91 -9.23
CA GLN A 275 17.13 -2.53 -9.72
C GLN A 275 17.62 -1.58 -8.63
N PHE A 276 17.19 -1.74 -7.37
CA PHE A 276 17.70 -0.97 -6.24
C PHE A 276 19.21 -1.14 -6.07
N GLY A 277 19.74 -2.36 -6.18
CA GLY A 277 21.18 -2.60 -6.16
C GLY A 277 21.93 -1.89 -7.29
N ARG A 278 21.37 -1.88 -8.51
CA ARG A 278 21.98 -1.21 -9.67
C ARG A 278 21.99 0.31 -9.50
N ILE A 279 20.91 0.89 -8.99
CA ILE A 279 20.82 2.32 -8.68
C ILE A 279 21.80 2.67 -7.55
N THR A 280 21.81 1.88 -6.47
CA THR A 280 22.67 2.10 -5.29
C THR A 280 24.15 2.10 -5.68
N ARG A 281 24.60 1.13 -6.49
CA ARG A 281 25.98 1.07 -7.00
C ARG A 281 26.34 2.25 -7.91
N ALA A 282 25.37 2.84 -8.61
CA ALA A 282 25.58 4.03 -9.43
C ALA A 282 25.65 5.32 -8.59
N LEU A 283 24.78 5.45 -7.57
CA LEU A 283 24.79 6.57 -6.61
C LEU A 283 26.02 6.55 -5.69
N ALA A 284 26.57 5.37 -5.39
CA ALA A 284 27.80 5.20 -4.61
C ALA A 284 29.08 5.66 -5.33
N GLN A 285 29.03 5.96 -6.64
CA GLN A 285 30.23 6.41 -7.37
C GLN A 285 30.67 7.82 -6.93
N PRO A 286 31.98 8.13 -6.93
CA PRO A 286 32.48 9.45 -6.55
C PRO A 286 31.79 10.59 -7.34
N GLY A 287 31.24 11.56 -6.62
CA GLY A 287 30.55 12.72 -7.20
C GLY A 287 29.21 12.42 -7.90
N ALA A 288 28.69 11.20 -7.83
CA ALA A 288 27.45 10.80 -8.51
C ALA A 288 26.17 11.08 -7.71
N PHE A 289 26.26 11.27 -6.39
CA PHE A 289 25.12 11.55 -5.54
C PHE A 289 24.75 13.05 -5.59
N PRO A 290 23.52 13.44 -6.00
CA PRO A 290 23.10 14.83 -6.02
C PRO A 290 22.59 15.27 -4.64
N SER A 291 22.90 16.52 -4.27
CA SER A 291 22.31 17.23 -3.11
C SER A 291 20.79 17.44 -3.27
N LEU A 292 20.12 17.87 -2.20
CA LEU A 292 18.71 18.22 -2.23
C LEU A 292 18.43 19.38 -3.21
N GLU A 293 19.32 20.38 -3.27
CA GLU A 293 19.21 21.54 -4.15
C GLU A 293 19.34 21.14 -5.63
N LYS A 294 20.26 20.22 -5.93
CA LYS A 294 20.44 19.68 -7.29
C LYS A 294 19.25 18.85 -7.77
N ARG A 295 18.60 18.12 -6.86
CA ARG A 295 17.36 17.39 -7.15
C ARG A 295 16.18 18.35 -7.34
N ALA A 296 16.11 19.43 -6.56
CA ALA A 296 15.15 20.51 -6.79
C ALA A 296 15.36 21.15 -8.17
N ALA A 297 16.60 21.46 -8.54
CA ALA A 297 16.96 21.99 -9.87
C ALA A 297 16.56 21.05 -11.02
N LEU A 298 16.71 19.72 -10.84
CA LEU A 298 16.22 18.72 -11.79
C LEU A 298 14.69 18.74 -11.93
N LEU A 299 13.97 18.77 -10.79
CA LEU A 299 12.51 18.78 -10.75
C LEU A 299 11.96 20.06 -11.39
N GLU A 300 12.51 21.23 -11.05
CA GLU A 300 12.16 22.52 -11.65
C GLU A 300 12.37 22.52 -13.17
N ALA A 301 13.53 22.03 -13.64
CA ALA A 301 13.82 21.95 -15.07
C ALA A 301 12.85 21.01 -15.80
N ALA A 302 12.49 19.87 -15.18
CA ALA A 302 11.49 18.96 -15.71
C ALA A 302 10.11 19.63 -15.77
N MET A 303 9.68 20.34 -14.73
CA MET A 303 8.42 21.08 -14.74
C MET A 303 8.41 22.18 -15.83
N GLN A 304 9.46 23.01 -15.93
CA GLN A 304 9.54 24.03 -16.98
C GLN A 304 9.34 23.47 -18.39
N ALA A 305 9.91 22.28 -18.66
CA ALA A 305 9.86 21.58 -19.94
C ALA A 305 8.59 20.73 -20.17
N CYS A 306 8.00 20.15 -19.11
CA CYS A 306 7.00 19.08 -19.23
C CYS A 306 5.58 19.42 -18.73
N ASP A 307 5.43 20.34 -17.79
CA ASP A 307 4.15 20.75 -17.18
C ASP A 307 3.09 21.02 -18.26
N LYS A 308 3.42 21.85 -19.26
CA LYS A 308 2.50 22.19 -20.38
C LYS A 308 2.14 21.06 -21.36
N LEU A 309 2.63 19.82 -21.20
CA LEU A 309 2.40 18.73 -22.16
C LEU A 309 0.98 18.17 -22.17
N ASP A 310 0.20 18.43 -21.12
CA ASP A 310 -1.23 18.10 -21.01
C ASP A 310 -2.16 19.28 -21.35
N GLY A 311 -1.59 20.46 -21.65
CA GLY A 311 -2.31 21.65 -22.09
C GLY A 311 -2.39 22.79 -21.08
N VAL A 312 -1.96 22.60 -19.83
CA VAL A 312 -2.01 23.62 -18.77
C VAL A 312 -0.66 23.78 -18.08
N ARG A 313 -0.43 24.88 -17.37
CA ARG A 313 0.67 24.99 -16.40
C ARG A 313 0.07 25.01 -15.00
N ASP A 314 0.15 23.91 -14.29
CA ASP A 314 -0.47 23.72 -12.97
C ASP A 314 0.44 23.02 -11.94
N GLY A 315 1.70 22.75 -12.32
CA GLY A 315 2.70 22.09 -11.48
C GLY A 315 2.61 20.57 -11.48
N VAL A 316 1.78 19.96 -12.34
CA VAL A 316 1.59 18.50 -12.42
C VAL A 316 1.79 18.03 -13.86
N ILE A 317 2.71 17.10 -14.06
CA ILE A 317 2.94 16.49 -15.38
C ILE A 317 1.92 15.36 -15.58
N SER A 318 0.77 15.66 -16.19
CA SER A 318 -0.24 14.63 -16.47
C SER A 318 0.14 13.75 -17.67
N HIS A 319 0.88 14.31 -18.62
CA HIS A 319 1.35 13.58 -19.81
C HIS A 319 2.75 12.99 -19.62
N GLN A 320 2.97 12.23 -18.55
CA GLN A 320 4.27 11.69 -18.13
C GLN A 320 5.01 10.93 -19.25
N ALA A 321 4.30 10.19 -20.10
CA ALA A 321 4.88 9.48 -21.24
C ALA A 321 5.58 10.42 -22.25
N ALA A 322 5.02 11.61 -22.50
CA ALA A 322 5.66 12.61 -23.36
C ALA A 322 6.85 13.27 -22.66
N CYS A 323 6.77 13.54 -21.35
CA CYS A 323 7.90 14.07 -20.59
C CYS A 323 9.10 13.11 -20.64
N ASN A 324 8.88 11.83 -20.35
CA ASN A 324 9.88 10.76 -20.45
C ASN A 324 10.53 10.67 -21.84
N ALA A 325 9.79 11.01 -22.90
CA ALA A 325 10.27 10.91 -24.28
C ALA A 325 11.10 12.12 -24.75
N GLN A 326 10.94 13.29 -24.13
CA GLN A 326 11.58 14.54 -24.57
C GLN A 326 12.59 15.13 -23.57
N PHE A 327 12.47 14.83 -22.27
CA PHE A 327 13.35 15.40 -21.26
C PHE A 327 14.67 14.62 -21.17
N ASP A 328 15.78 15.33 -21.36
CA ASP A 328 17.14 14.83 -21.17
C ASP A 328 17.93 15.84 -20.33
N PRO A 329 18.31 15.52 -19.07
CA PRO A 329 18.98 16.48 -18.20
C PRO A 329 20.34 16.97 -18.73
N ALA A 330 20.96 16.26 -19.68
CA ALA A 330 22.19 16.72 -20.34
C ALA A 330 21.96 17.87 -21.34
N ARG A 331 20.71 18.09 -21.78
CA ARG A 331 20.30 19.10 -22.77
C ARG A 331 19.22 20.06 -22.26
N ALA A 332 18.57 19.69 -21.15
CA ALA A 332 17.55 20.50 -20.50
C ALA A 332 18.08 21.86 -20.05
N LYS A 333 17.15 22.78 -19.82
CA LYS A 333 17.41 24.10 -19.29
C LYS A 333 16.64 24.33 -18.01
N LEU A 334 17.22 25.16 -17.14
CA LEU A 334 16.63 25.69 -15.93
C LEU A 334 16.80 27.21 -15.99
N ASP A 335 15.69 27.95 -16.05
CA ASP A 335 15.67 29.41 -16.24
C ASP A 335 16.53 29.88 -17.43
N GLY A 336 16.40 29.15 -18.55
CA GLY A 336 17.12 29.43 -19.80
C GLY A 336 18.60 28.99 -19.84
N LYS A 337 19.20 28.66 -18.69
CA LYS A 337 20.59 28.18 -18.56
C LYS A 337 20.65 26.64 -18.69
N PRO A 338 21.74 26.04 -19.22
CA PRO A 338 21.87 24.58 -19.26
C PRO A 338 21.80 23.95 -17.85
N LEU A 339 21.04 22.85 -17.71
CA LEU A 339 20.99 22.08 -16.47
C LEU A 339 22.28 21.27 -16.24
N ARG A 340 22.95 20.83 -17.31
CA ARG A 340 24.30 20.23 -17.22
C ARG A 340 25.32 21.31 -16.88
N CYS A 341 26.14 21.07 -15.86
CA CYS A 341 27.21 21.99 -15.47
C CYS A 341 28.26 22.18 -16.59
N PRO A 342 28.95 23.34 -16.64
CA PRO A 342 30.06 23.58 -17.57
C PRO A 342 31.11 22.47 -17.49
N GLY A 343 31.57 21.97 -18.64
CA GLY A 343 32.51 20.85 -18.72
C GLY A 343 31.98 19.48 -18.26
N GLY A 344 30.88 19.42 -17.51
CA GLY A 344 30.38 18.20 -16.84
C GLY A 344 30.89 18.02 -15.41
N ALA A 345 31.75 18.93 -14.92
CA ALA A 345 32.20 18.96 -13.54
C ALA A 345 31.11 19.45 -12.59
N ASP A 346 31.18 19.12 -11.30
CA ASP A 346 30.25 19.70 -10.31
C ASP A 346 30.70 21.12 -9.93
N THR A 347 29.97 22.14 -10.41
CA THR A 347 30.35 23.55 -10.22
C THR A 347 29.30 24.38 -9.48
N SER A 348 28.10 23.84 -9.20
CA SER A 348 26.99 24.60 -8.62
C SER A 348 25.83 23.70 -8.17
N GLN A 349 25.08 24.16 -7.17
CA GLN A 349 23.81 23.54 -6.76
C GLN A 349 22.67 23.69 -7.79
N ARG A 350 22.82 24.58 -8.78
CA ARG A 350 21.82 24.86 -9.83
C ARG A 350 22.06 24.11 -11.14
N CYS A 351 23.02 23.19 -11.17
CA CYS A 351 23.31 22.33 -12.31
C CYS A 351 23.73 20.93 -11.85
N LEU A 352 23.74 19.95 -12.77
CA LEU A 352 24.16 18.57 -12.52
C LEU A 352 25.49 18.26 -13.23
N SER A 353 26.36 17.52 -12.53
CA SER A 353 27.56 16.93 -13.12
C SER A 353 27.22 15.75 -14.05
N ASP A 354 28.16 15.32 -14.88
CA ASP A 354 27.97 14.12 -15.71
C ASP A 354 27.77 12.85 -14.88
N ALA A 355 28.45 12.75 -13.73
CA ALA A 355 28.29 11.63 -12.80
C ALA A 355 26.86 11.60 -12.20
N GLN A 356 26.34 12.76 -11.79
CA GLN A 356 24.95 12.89 -11.29
C GLN A 356 23.93 12.56 -12.39
N ILE A 357 24.11 13.11 -13.60
CA ILE A 357 23.24 12.81 -14.75
C ILE A 357 23.26 11.31 -15.08
N GLN A 358 24.43 10.67 -15.03
CA GLN A 358 24.56 9.25 -15.35
C GLN A 358 23.90 8.35 -14.28
N ALA A 359 24.04 8.65 -12.99
CA ALA A 359 23.34 7.91 -11.94
C ALA A 359 21.81 8.07 -12.03
N LEU A 360 21.33 9.28 -12.30
CA LEU A 360 19.90 9.53 -12.54
C LEU A 360 19.37 8.81 -13.80
N ARG A 361 20.19 8.67 -14.84
CA ARG A 361 19.86 7.85 -16.02
C ARG A 361 19.78 6.35 -15.70
N VAL A 362 20.63 5.84 -14.79
CA VAL A 362 20.49 4.46 -14.29
C VAL A 362 19.16 4.26 -13.57
N PHE A 363 18.73 5.24 -12.77
CA PHE A 363 17.41 5.28 -12.12
C PHE A 363 16.26 5.20 -13.16
N ASN A 364 16.34 5.99 -14.23
CA ASN A 364 15.29 6.05 -15.26
C ASN A 364 15.25 4.83 -16.21
N THR A 365 16.33 4.06 -16.33
CA THR A 365 16.48 3.02 -17.36
C THR A 365 16.27 1.59 -16.84
N PRO A 366 15.76 0.67 -17.68
CA PRO A 366 15.55 -0.71 -17.26
C PRO A 366 16.85 -1.45 -16.96
N ILE A 367 16.82 -2.32 -15.95
CA ILE A 367 17.80 -3.41 -15.76
C ILE A 367 17.32 -4.64 -16.50
N ARG A 368 18.22 -5.39 -17.13
CA ARG A 368 17.96 -6.74 -17.65
C ARG A 368 18.85 -7.73 -16.92
N PHE A 369 18.29 -8.86 -16.50
CA PHE A 369 19.02 -9.88 -15.75
C PHE A 369 19.73 -10.83 -16.73
N ASN A 370 21.01 -11.12 -16.51
CA ASN A 370 21.78 -12.06 -17.35
C ASN A 370 21.63 -13.51 -16.87
N PHE A 371 20.68 -13.77 -15.98
CA PHE A 371 20.35 -15.05 -15.38
C PHE A 371 18.84 -15.21 -15.24
N ARG A 372 18.38 -16.45 -15.05
CA ARG A 372 16.95 -16.77 -14.95
C ARG A 372 16.48 -16.71 -13.49
N LEU A 373 15.49 -15.85 -13.24
CA LEU A 373 14.66 -15.92 -12.03
C LEU A 373 13.61 -17.02 -12.18
N ALA A 374 13.32 -17.75 -11.11
CA ALA A 374 12.32 -18.80 -11.10
C ALA A 374 10.89 -18.24 -11.18
N SER A 375 10.66 -17.00 -10.75
CA SER A 375 9.43 -16.22 -11.00
C SER A 375 9.18 -15.93 -12.49
N GLY A 376 10.21 -16.03 -13.34
CA GLY A 376 10.13 -15.70 -14.76
C GLY A 376 10.25 -14.20 -15.08
N GLU A 377 10.41 -13.32 -14.10
CA GLU A 377 10.79 -11.92 -14.36
C GLU A 377 12.19 -11.87 -15.00
N THR A 378 12.39 -11.00 -15.98
CA THR A 378 13.63 -10.91 -16.79
C THR A 378 14.30 -9.53 -16.75
N HIS A 379 13.58 -8.54 -16.22
CA HIS A 379 13.97 -7.14 -16.18
C HIS A 379 13.13 -6.40 -15.13
N TYR A 380 13.51 -5.15 -14.86
CA TYR A 380 12.66 -4.17 -14.20
C TYR A 380 12.71 -2.86 -15.00
N PRO A 381 11.59 -2.15 -15.25
CA PRO A 381 11.50 -1.08 -16.26
C PRO A 381 12.19 0.26 -15.95
N GLY A 382 12.80 0.39 -14.76
CA GLY A 382 13.23 1.69 -14.22
C GLY A 382 12.02 2.59 -13.89
N PHE A 383 12.29 3.83 -13.47
CA PHE A 383 11.28 4.74 -12.90
C PHE A 383 11.02 5.97 -13.75
N ASN A 384 9.94 6.70 -13.49
CA ASN A 384 9.67 8.02 -14.05
C ASN A 384 10.54 9.10 -13.39
N THR A 385 11.86 9.04 -13.54
CA THR A 385 12.79 9.94 -12.84
C THR A 385 12.59 11.42 -13.19
N TRP A 386 12.10 11.72 -14.39
CA TRP A 386 11.88 13.09 -14.86
C TRP A 386 10.51 13.61 -14.41
N GLY A 387 10.48 14.65 -13.58
CA GLY A 387 9.24 15.16 -12.99
C GLY A 387 8.85 14.50 -11.66
N THR A 388 9.75 13.69 -11.08
CA THR A 388 9.59 13.07 -9.76
C THR A 388 10.38 13.83 -8.71
N ASP A 389 9.78 14.06 -7.54
CA ASP A 389 10.49 14.59 -6.37
C ASP A 389 11.33 13.48 -5.74
N LEU A 390 12.62 13.45 -6.09
CA LEU A 390 13.64 12.56 -5.51
C LEU A 390 14.12 13.03 -4.12
N GLY A 391 13.47 14.05 -3.57
CA GLY A 391 13.78 14.75 -2.34
C GLY A 391 14.44 16.12 -2.61
N ARG A 392 14.02 17.13 -1.86
CA ARG A 392 14.45 18.55 -1.99
C ARG A 392 14.43 19.24 -0.62
N PRO A 393 14.99 20.45 -0.46
CA PRO A 393 14.95 21.17 0.81
C PRO A 393 13.50 21.46 1.22
N GLY A 394 13.19 21.31 2.51
CA GLY A 394 11.86 21.54 3.05
C GLY A 394 11.60 20.80 4.36
N GLU A 395 10.41 21.04 4.93
CA GLU A 395 10.00 20.54 6.24
C GLU A 395 8.70 19.72 6.15
N GLY A 396 8.22 19.19 7.28
CA GLY A 396 6.94 18.48 7.37
C GLY A 396 6.86 17.29 6.41
N LEU A 397 5.87 17.29 5.52
CA LEU A 397 5.68 16.21 4.53
C LEU A 397 6.89 16.05 3.60
N GLN A 398 7.67 17.11 3.33
CA GLN A 398 8.86 17.00 2.49
C GLN A 398 9.92 16.08 3.13
N LEU A 399 10.00 16.01 4.47
CA LEU A 399 10.88 15.06 5.15
C LEU A 399 10.45 13.60 4.91
N VAL A 400 9.15 13.34 4.77
CA VAL A 400 8.62 12.02 4.39
C VAL A 400 9.01 11.69 2.94
N VAL A 401 8.81 12.62 2.01
CA VAL A 401 9.18 12.45 0.58
C VAL A 401 10.68 12.23 0.43
N ASN A 402 11.51 13.01 1.14
CA ASN A 402 12.96 12.87 1.17
C ASN A 402 13.37 11.49 1.71
N ARG A 403 12.77 11.04 2.82
CA ARG A 403 13.04 9.73 3.44
C ARG A 403 12.67 8.55 2.52
N LEU A 404 11.55 8.62 1.80
CA LEU A 404 11.11 7.57 0.87
C LEU A 404 11.85 7.61 -0.47
N GLY A 405 12.45 8.75 -0.82
CA GLY A 405 13.29 8.92 -2.00
C GLY A 405 14.77 8.67 -1.74
N LEU A 406 15.61 9.63 -2.14
CA LEU A 406 17.07 9.50 -2.10
C LEU A 406 17.70 9.86 -0.74
N ASN A 407 16.95 10.40 0.23
CA ASN A 407 17.45 10.86 1.53
C ASN A 407 18.71 11.78 1.41
N THR A 408 19.55 11.96 2.44
CA THR A 408 20.64 12.96 2.42
C THR A 408 22.06 12.39 2.37
N LEU A 409 22.30 11.12 2.73
CA LEU A 409 23.64 10.54 2.73
C LEU A 409 23.87 9.68 1.48
N GLN A 410 25.06 9.83 0.89
CA GLN A 410 25.48 8.99 -0.24
C GLN A 410 25.62 7.52 0.19
N PRO A 411 25.15 6.54 -0.63
CA PRO A 411 25.43 5.13 -0.36
C PRO A 411 26.93 4.84 -0.31
N SER A 412 27.35 4.13 0.74
CA SER A 412 28.73 3.72 0.98
C SER A 412 28.74 2.37 1.71
N TYR A 413 29.91 1.87 2.14
CA TYR A 413 29.99 0.67 2.98
C TYR A 413 30.81 0.95 4.26
N PRO A 414 30.31 0.63 5.46
CA PRO A 414 28.96 0.15 5.77
C PRO A 414 27.86 1.11 5.29
N MET A 415 26.69 0.57 4.90
CA MET A 415 25.59 1.39 4.41
C MET A 415 25.13 2.35 5.52
N PRO A 416 25.02 3.67 5.26
CA PRO A 416 24.49 4.59 6.27
C PRO A 416 23.09 4.16 6.73
N VAL A 417 22.81 4.37 8.02
CA VAL A 417 21.57 3.89 8.65
C VAL A 417 20.34 4.39 7.87
N HIS A 418 19.38 3.50 7.71
CA HIS A 418 18.10 3.75 7.06
C HIS A 418 17.00 3.21 7.98
N GLY A 419 16.09 4.07 8.45
CA GLY A 419 14.95 3.63 9.28
C GLY A 419 14.74 4.39 10.60
N THR A 420 15.81 4.88 11.23
CA THR A 420 15.73 5.58 12.53
C THR A 420 15.37 7.07 12.40
N GLY A 421 14.10 7.34 12.09
CA GLY A 421 13.50 8.68 12.11
C GLY A 421 13.53 9.44 10.77
N PHE A 422 13.49 10.78 10.85
CA PHE A 422 13.62 11.71 9.71
C PHE A 422 15.03 12.33 9.59
N ALA A 423 15.98 11.83 10.37
CA ALA A 423 17.37 12.25 10.33
C ALA A 423 18.06 11.79 9.04
N GLU A 424 19.28 12.27 8.85
CA GLU A 424 20.14 11.89 7.73
C GLU A 424 20.30 10.37 7.62
N GLY A 425 20.29 9.87 6.38
CA GLY A 425 20.43 8.43 6.11
C GLY A 425 20.65 8.15 4.64
N ALA A 426 20.90 6.88 4.31
CA ALA A 426 20.99 6.41 2.94
C ALA A 426 19.64 6.54 2.20
N PRO A 427 19.61 6.51 0.85
CA PRO A 427 18.39 6.33 0.08
C PRO A 427 17.58 5.15 0.58
N TYR A 428 16.26 5.26 0.61
CA TYR A 428 15.39 4.20 1.13
C TYR A 428 15.66 2.85 0.44
N HIS A 429 15.77 2.90 -0.89
CA HIS A 429 16.07 1.74 -1.73
C HIS A 429 17.49 1.16 -1.52
N SER A 430 18.47 1.98 -1.15
CA SER A 430 19.84 1.51 -0.85
C SER A 430 19.90 0.77 0.47
N GLY A 431 19.08 1.18 1.44
CA GLY A 431 18.84 0.43 2.66
C GLY A 431 18.19 -0.92 2.40
N PHE A 432 17.09 -0.93 1.62
CA PHE A 432 16.42 -2.17 1.21
C PHE A 432 17.39 -3.15 0.53
N TRP A 433 18.16 -2.68 -0.44
CA TRP A 433 19.20 -3.47 -1.10
C TRP A 433 20.22 -4.05 -0.13
N ASP A 434 20.73 -3.24 0.80
CA ASP A 434 21.77 -3.67 1.74
C ASP A 434 21.28 -4.76 2.70
N GLU A 435 20.11 -4.56 3.30
CA GLU A 435 19.42 -5.56 4.15
C GLU A 435 19.10 -6.84 3.37
N TRP A 436 18.60 -6.70 2.13
CA TRP A 436 18.23 -7.82 1.28
C TRP A 436 19.45 -8.70 0.97
N VAL A 437 20.56 -8.08 0.55
CA VAL A 437 21.81 -8.79 0.29
C VAL A 437 22.33 -9.45 1.57
N ARG A 438 22.41 -8.72 2.70
CA ARG A 438 22.95 -9.27 3.95
C ARG A 438 22.12 -10.41 4.52
N TYR A 439 20.79 -10.27 4.61
CA TYR A 439 19.95 -11.21 5.35
C TYR A 439 19.18 -12.24 4.50
N PHE A 440 18.72 -11.86 3.30
CA PHE A 440 17.92 -12.76 2.45
C PHE A 440 18.81 -13.63 1.56
N VAL A 441 19.82 -12.99 0.93
CA VAL A 441 20.68 -13.62 -0.07
C VAL A 441 21.90 -14.29 0.56
N THR A 442 22.75 -13.53 1.24
CA THR A 442 24.07 -14.01 1.67
C THR A 442 24.07 -14.66 3.05
N ARG A 443 23.05 -14.39 3.88
CA ARG A 443 23.00 -14.73 5.31
C ARG A 443 24.33 -14.40 6.00
N ASN A 444 24.78 -13.16 5.80
CA ASN A 444 26.00 -12.60 6.37
C ASN A 444 25.78 -11.10 6.72
N PRO A 445 25.72 -10.73 8.01
CA PRO A 445 25.41 -9.37 8.45
C PRO A 445 26.57 -8.38 8.22
N THR A 446 27.74 -8.84 7.75
CA THR A 446 28.89 -8.00 7.39
C THR A 446 29.26 -8.10 5.90
N PHE A 447 28.33 -8.58 5.06
CA PHE A 447 28.54 -8.60 3.61
C PHE A 447 28.43 -7.18 3.02
N ASN A 448 29.39 -6.79 2.18
CA ASN A 448 29.36 -5.50 1.48
C ASN A 448 28.43 -5.56 0.24
N SER A 449 27.21 -5.06 0.40
CA SER A 449 26.17 -5.06 -0.64
C SER A 449 26.54 -4.32 -1.93
N LEU A 450 27.52 -3.39 -1.91
CA LEU A 450 27.99 -2.70 -3.11
C LEU A 450 28.83 -3.61 -4.03
N THR A 451 29.33 -4.74 -3.51
CA THR A 451 30.13 -5.71 -4.27
C THR A 451 29.30 -6.70 -5.09
N LEU A 452 28.02 -6.90 -4.75
CA LEU A 452 27.13 -7.81 -5.48
C LEU A 452 26.60 -7.13 -6.74
N ASP A 453 26.87 -7.70 -7.91
CA ASP A 453 26.32 -7.22 -9.18
C ASP A 453 24.92 -7.82 -9.44
N PRO A 454 23.82 -7.03 -9.38
CA PRO A 454 22.47 -7.56 -9.56
C PRO A 454 22.18 -8.06 -10.99
N GLN A 455 23.05 -7.79 -11.96
CA GLN A 455 22.94 -8.39 -13.29
C GLN A 455 23.70 -9.73 -13.40
N ASN A 456 24.75 -9.92 -12.61
CA ASN A 456 25.67 -11.07 -12.64
C ASN A 456 26.07 -11.48 -11.20
N PRO A 457 25.14 -12.01 -10.38
CA PRO A 457 25.34 -12.19 -8.94
C PRO A 457 26.30 -13.33 -8.54
N GLY A 458 26.94 -13.99 -9.52
CA GLY A 458 27.91 -15.06 -9.31
C GLY A 458 27.33 -16.21 -8.47
N PRO A 459 27.97 -16.61 -7.34
CA PRO A 459 27.53 -17.75 -6.53
C PRO A 459 26.11 -17.57 -5.96
N TRP A 460 25.63 -16.33 -5.82
CA TRP A 460 24.32 -16.03 -5.24
C TRP A 460 23.14 -16.25 -6.20
N GLN A 461 23.41 -16.54 -7.48
CA GLN A 461 22.38 -16.71 -8.51
C GLN A 461 21.29 -17.71 -8.12
N ALA A 462 21.66 -18.86 -7.54
CA ALA A 462 20.70 -19.90 -7.17
C ALA A 462 19.74 -19.42 -6.06
N ARG A 463 20.27 -18.80 -5.00
CA ARG A 463 19.47 -18.27 -3.89
C ARG A 463 18.56 -17.12 -4.33
N ILE A 464 19.06 -16.20 -5.17
CA ILE A 464 18.24 -15.12 -5.74
C ILE A 464 17.12 -15.69 -6.61
N SER A 465 17.40 -16.72 -7.41
CA SER A 465 16.37 -17.37 -8.23
C SER A 465 15.32 -18.08 -7.36
N GLU A 466 15.71 -18.80 -6.30
CA GLU A 466 14.80 -19.42 -5.33
C GLU A 466 13.89 -18.38 -4.64
N LEU A 467 14.49 -17.31 -4.11
CA LEU A 467 13.81 -16.21 -3.43
C LEU A 467 12.71 -15.54 -4.29
N SER A 468 12.85 -15.58 -5.61
CA SER A 468 11.89 -14.96 -6.53
C SER A 468 10.52 -15.64 -6.52
N LEU A 469 10.46 -16.94 -6.21
CA LEU A 469 9.20 -17.69 -6.08
C LEU A 469 8.30 -17.20 -4.94
N ARG A 470 8.88 -16.50 -3.95
CA ARG A 470 8.19 -15.99 -2.76
C ARG A 470 7.92 -14.49 -2.84
N GLN A 471 8.88 -13.73 -3.40
CA GLN A 471 8.83 -12.26 -3.40
C GLN A 471 8.17 -11.65 -4.65
N ASP A 472 8.18 -12.35 -5.79
CA ASP A 472 7.50 -11.88 -7.01
C ASP A 472 6.08 -12.46 -7.12
N VAL A 473 5.09 -11.59 -6.98
CA VAL A 473 3.65 -11.86 -6.98
C VAL A 473 3.07 -11.54 -8.37
N ASN A 474 3.56 -12.26 -9.38
CA ASN A 474 3.42 -11.89 -10.79
C ASN A 474 2.42 -12.73 -11.61
N ARG A 475 1.57 -13.57 -10.99
CA ARG A 475 0.60 -14.40 -11.72
C ARG A 475 -0.42 -13.54 -12.47
N THR A 476 -0.68 -13.90 -13.72
CA THR A 476 -1.57 -13.15 -14.63
C THR A 476 -2.92 -13.81 -14.86
N ASP A 477 -3.02 -15.14 -14.69
CA ASP A 477 -4.31 -15.83 -14.64
C ASP A 477 -5.00 -15.56 -13.30
N LEU A 478 -6.04 -14.74 -13.35
CA LEU A 478 -6.91 -14.38 -12.23
C LEU A 478 -8.32 -14.97 -12.41
N THR A 479 -8.45 -16.06 -13.18
CA THR A 479 -9.76 -16.65 -13.55
C THR A 479 -10.56 -17.10 -12.34
N ALA A 480 -9.93 -17.71 -11.33
CA ALA A 480 -10.62 -18.14 -10.13
C ALA A 480 -11.27 -16.95 -9.40
N PHE A 481 -10.51 -15.88 -9.18
CA PHE A 481 -10.96 -14.65 -8.51
C PHE A 481 -12.00 -13.88 -9.35
N ALA A 482 -11.82 -13.80 -10.66
CA ALA A 482 -12.79 -13.17 -11.54
C ALA A 482 -14.13 -13.95 -11.57
N ARG A 483 -14.08 -15.29 -11.49
CA ARG A 483 -15.26 -16.17 -11.51
C ARG A 483 -16.08 -16.13 -10.21
N THR A 484 -15.44 -15.89 -9.06
CA THR A 484 -16.13 -15.67 -7.77
C THR A 484 -16.75 -14.27 -7.66
N GLY A 485 -16.66 -13.46 -8.72
CA GLY A 485 -17.15 -12.08 -8.73
C GLY A 485 -16.19 -11.08 -8.09
N GLY A 486 -14.94 -11.47 -7.80
CA GLY A 486 -13.90 -10.62 -7.24
C GLY A 486 -13.63 -9.36 -8.08
N LYS A 487 -13.27 -8.24 -7.44
CA LYS A 487 -12.92 -6.96 -8.08
C LYS A 487 -11.60 -6.37 -7.54
N ILE A 488 -10.82 -5.72 -8.40
CA ILE A 488 -9.56 -5.06 -8.05
C ILE A 488 -9.59 -3.62 -8.56
N LEU A 489 -9.41 -2.67 -7.65
CA LEU A 489 -9.09 -1.28 -7.93
C LEU A 489 -7.60 -1.06 -7.72
N MET A 490 -6.88 -0.84 -8.82
CA MET A 490 -5.44 -0.58 -8.80
C MET A 490 -5.17 0.89 -9.12
N ALA A 491 -4.27 1.54 -8.39
CA ALA A 491 -3.79 2.88 -8.73
C ALA A 491 -2.32 3.09 -8.36
N HIS A 492 -1.62 3.95 -9.10
CA HIS A 492 -0.20 4.24 -8.88
C HIS A 492 0.10 5.72 -9.18
N GLY A 493 0.89 6.37 -8.34
CA GLY A 493 1.37 7.73 -8.61
C GLY A 493 2.35 7.77 -9.78
N THR A 494 2.20 8.72 -10.71
CA THR A 494 3.15 8.82 -11.84
C THR A 494 4.55 9.22 -11.41
N SER A 495 4.66 9.85 -10.24
CA SER A 495 5.88 10.39 -9.64
C SER A 495 6.35 9.55 -8.45
N ASP A 496 5.96 8.27 -8.39
CA ASP A 496 6.46 7.33 -7.39
C ASP A 496 7.96 7.09 -7.57
N GLN A 497 8.71 7.48 -6.55
CA GLN A 497 10.17 7.46 -6.50
C GLN A 497 10.76 6.16 -5.95
N LEU A 498 9.92 5.23 -5.48
CA LEU A 498 10.36 4.02 -4.76
C LEU A 498 9.84 2.72 -5.39
N VAL A 499 8.60 2.70 -5.90
CA VAL A 499 8.06 1.60 -6.70
C VAL A 499 7.70 2.13 -8.08
N SER A 500 8.05 1.41 -9.16
CA SER A 500 7.80 1.94 -10.50
C SER A 500 6.36 1.73 -10.96
N THR A 501 5.67 2.83 -11.24
CA THR A 501 4.39 2.82 -11.99
C THR A 501 4.51 2.09 -13.34
N ARG A 502 5.69 2.13 -13.98
CA ARG A 502 5.94 1.39 -15.22
C ARG A 502 5.86 -0.12 -15.01
N ALA A 503 6.32 -0.63 -13.87
CA ALA A 503 6.21 -2.06 -13.54
C ALA A 503 4.75 -2.45 -13.29
N THR A 504 3.97 -1.59 -12.64
CA THR A 504 2.52 -1.82 -12.44
C THR A 504 1.76 -1.80 -13.77
N ALA A 505 2.09 -0.86 -14.65
CA ALA A 505 1.56 -0.80 -16.01
C ALA A 505 1.91 -2.05 -16.84
N GLU A 506 3.14 -2.57 -16.72
CA GLU A 506 3.53 -3.84 -17.34
C GLU A 506 2.72 -5.01 -16.79
N TYR A 507 2.58 -5.14 -15.47
CA TYR A 507 1.74 -6.20 -14.87
C TYR A 507 0.29 -6.13 -15.37
N TYR A 508 -0.31 -4.94 -15.40
CA TYR A 508 -1.66 -4.72 -15.93
C TYR A 508 -1.79 -5.13 -17.41
N GLU A 509 -0.82 -4.77 -18.27
CA GLU A 509 -0.82 -5.23 -19.66
C GLU A 509 -0.58 -6.74 -19.80
N ARG A 510 0.24 -7.37 -18.93
CA ARG A 510 0.40 -8.84 -18.90
C ARG A 510 -0.93 -9.53 -18.55
N VAL A 511 -1.63 -9.07 -17.50
CA VAL A 511 -2.99 -9.56 -17.16
C VAL A 511 -3.97 -9.33 -18.32
N ARG A 512 -3.96 -8.16 -18.97
CA ARG A 512 -4.84 -7.87 -20.13
C ARG A 512 -4.56 -8.75 -21.34
N ARG A 513 -3.30 -9.12 -21.57
CA ARG A 513 -2.90 -10.05 -22.64
C ARG A 513 -3.39 -11.46 -22.35
N ASP A 514 -3.12 -11.96 -21.14
CA ASP A 514 -3.34 -13.37 -20.80
C ASP A 514 -4.81 -13.69 -20.49
N MET A 515 -5.53 -12.77 -19.84
CA MET A 515 -6.97 -12.91 -19.54
C MET A 515 -7.87 -12.39 -20.67
N GLY A 516 -7.32 -11.60 -21.59
CA GLY A 516 -8.06 -10.87 -22.62
C GLY A 516 -8.68 -9.57 -22.09
N PRO A 517 -8.54 -8.44 -22.81
CA PRO A 517 -8.92 -7.12 -22.28
C PRO A 517 -10.42 -6.99 -21.99
N GLY A 518 -11.25 -7.76 -22.69
CA GLY A 518 -12.69 -7.85 -22.46
C GLY A 518 -13.05 -8.51 -21.11
N LYS A 519 -12.28 -9.50 -20.65
CA LYS A 519 -12.46 -10.14 -19.34
C LYS A 519 -11.85 -9.28 -18.23
N THR A 520 -10.64 -8.78 -18.44
CA THR A 520 -9.93 -7.93 -17.48
C THR A 520 -10.77 -6.72 -17.05
N LYS A 521 -11.43 -6.02 -18.00
CA LYS A 521 -12.29 -4.87 -17.66
C LYS A 521 -13.51 -5.21 -16.77
N HIS A 522 -13.85 -6.48 -16.56
CA HIS A 522 -14.97 -6.87 -15.67
C HIS A 522 -14.53 -7.10 -14.21
N PHE A 523 -13.23 -7.22 -13.94
CA PHE A 523 -12.71 -7.46 -12.58
C PHE A 523 -11.51 -6.59 -12.17
N LEU A 524 -10.80 -5.93 -13.09
CA LEU A 524 -9.60 -5.12 -12.79
C LEU A 524 -9.69 -3.75 -13.48
N ARG A 525 -9.54 -2.67 -12.69
CA ARG A 525 -9.31 -1.29 -13.15
C ARG A 525 -7.91 -0.86 -12.72
N TYR A 526 -7.20 -0.12 -13.58
CA TYR A 526 -5.92 0.49 -13.25
C TYR A 526 -5.94 1.98 -13.63
N TYR A 527 -5.44 2.83 -12.73
CA TYR A 527 -5.35 4.28 -12.90
C TYR A 527 -3.94 4.79 -12.54
N GLU A 528 -3.38 5.67 -13.36
CA GLU A 528 -2.20 6.44 -12.99
C GLU A 528 -2.63 7.81 -12.45
N ILE A 529 -2.01 8.27 -11.37
CA ILE A 529 -2.32 9.52 -10.66
C ILE A 529 -1.17 10.52 -10.88
N PRO A 530 -1.35 11.53 -11.75
CA PRO A 530 -0.34 12.55 -12.00
C PRO A 530 0.17 13.25 -10.74
N GLY A 531 1.49 13.37 -10.60
CA GLY A 531 2.16 14.10 -9.50
C GLY A 531 2.11 13.42 -8.13
N TYR A 532 1.37 12.33 -7.97
CA TYR A 532 1.39 11.53 -6.75
C TYR A 532 2.65 10.68 -6.69
N GLY A 533 3.25 10.59 -5.49
CA GLY A 533 4.49 9.88 -5.21
C GLY A 533 4.24 8.61 -4.38
N HIS A 534 5.30 8.06 -3.78
CA HIS A 534 5.18 6.87 -2.95
C HIS A 534 4.46 7.18 -1.63
N ALA A 535 3.17 6.88 -1.53
CA ALA A 535 2.27 7.17 -0.40
C ALA A 535 2.07 8.65 -0.02
N ALA A 536 3.07 9.50 -0.25
CA ALA A 536 3.12 10.92 0.07
C ALA A 536 3.68 11.73 -1.11
N SER A 537 3.17 12.94 -1.33
CA SER A 537 3.72 13.89 -2.29
C SER A 537 3.43 15.33 -1.85
N THR A 538 4.39 16.23 -2.08
CA THR A 538 4.19 17.68 -1.92
C THR A 538 3.73 18.36 -3.22
N VAL A 539 3.56 17.60 -4.31
CA VAL A 539 3.10 18.08 -5.62
C VAL A 539 1.62 17.78 -5.87
N PHE A 540 1.16 16.56 -5.54
CA PHE A 540 -0.24 16.15 -5.57
C PHE A 540 -0.43 14.98 -4.59
N ASN A 541 -1.11 15.18 -3.46
CA ASN A 541 -1.29 14.14 -2.44
C ASN A 541 -2.70 13.53 -2.53
N ALA A 542 -2.77 12.33 -3.10
CA ALA A 542 -4.04 11.74 -3.54
C ALA A 542 -5.04 11.45 -2.41
N ALA A 543 -6.30 11.81 -2.65
CA ALA A 543 -7.47 11.41 -1.89
C ALA A 543 -8.57 10.92 -2.86
N TRP A 544 -8.96 9.65 -2.76
CA TRP A 544 -9.96 8.99 -3.61
C TRP A 544 -10.80 8.01 -2.80
N ASP A 545 -12.12 8.12 -2.87
CA ASP A 545 -13.08 7.18 -2.28
C ASP A 545 -13.13 5.84 -3.06
N SER A 546 -11.99 5.16 -3.06
CA SER A 546 -11.80 3.83 -3.62
C SER A 546 -12.65 2.77 -2.90
N LEU A 547 -13.02 3.00 -1.64
CA LEU A 547 -13.85 2.08 -0.87
C LEU A 547 -15.28 2.04 -1.40
N SER A 548 -15.97 3.19 -1.50
CA SER A 548 -17.33 3.21 -2.07
C SER A 548 -17.33 2.70 -3.52
N ALA A 549 -16.31 3.04 -4.30
CA ALA A 549 -16.16 2.57 -5.68
C ALA A 549 -15.95 1.04 -5.79
N LEU A 550 -15.37 0.41 -4.77
CA LEU A 550 -15.20 -1.05 -4.70
C LEU A 550 -16.48 -1.74 -4.19
N GLU A 551 -17.12 -1.19 -3.16
CA GLU A 551 -18.42 -1.65 -2.63
C GLU A 551 -19.48 -1.67 -3.75
N ASP A 552 -19.67 -0.56 -4.46
CA ASP A 552 -20.59 -0.44 -5.61
C ASP A 552 -20.31 -1.51 -6.70
N TRP A 553 -19.02 -1.80 -6.95
CA TRP A 553 -18.65 -2.74 -8.02
C TRP A 553 -18.77 -4.21 -7.62
N VAL A 554 -18.47 -4.55 -6.36
CA VAL A 554 -18.59 -5.91 -5.82
C VAL A 554 -20.05 -6.26 -5.51
N GLU A 555 -20.79 -5.34 -4.90
CA GLU A 555 -22.10 -5.62 -4.30
C GLU A 555 -23.26 -5.30 -5.25
N GLN A 556 -23.11 -4.27 -6.09
CA GLN A 556 -24.17 -3.80 -7.00
C GLN A 556 -23.81 -4.02 -8.49
N GLY A 557 -22.63 -4.59 -8.78
CA GLY A 557 -22.12 -4.77 -10.16
C GLY A 557 -21.80 -3.46 -10.89
N ARG A 558 -21.84 -2.31 -10.20
CA ARG A 558 -21.64 -0.98 -10.77
C ARG A 558 -20.15 -0.69 -10.91
N ALA A 559 -19.59 -1.02 -12.07
CA ALA A 559 -18.20 -0.70 -12.38
C ALA A 559 -17.91 0.80 -12.19
N PRO A 560 -16.73 1.20 -11.67
CA PRO A 560 -16.39 2.60 -11.47
C PRO A 560 -16.43 3.37 -12.80
N ARG A 561 -17.05 4.55 -12.78
CA ARG A 561 -17.14 5.46 -13.93
C ARG A 561 -16.91 6.89 -13.46
N ARG A 562 -16.26 7.71 -14.29
CA ARG A 562 -16.01 9.15 -14.04
C ARG A 562 -15.45 9.40 -12.62
N GLN A 563 -14.53 8.54 -12.20
CA GLN A 563 -13.89 8.64 -10.90
C GLN A 563 -13.03 9.91 -10.83
N VAL A 564 -12.92 10.48 -9.64
CA VAL A 564 -12.17 11.71 -9.38
C VAL A 564 -11.24 11.46 -8.19
N VAL A 565 -10.03 12.01 -8.28
CA VAL A 565 -9.07 12.07 -7.18
C VAL A 565 -8.86 13.54 -6.81
N ALA A 566 -8.87 13.83 -5.52
CA ALA A 566 -8.53 15.14 -4.97
C ALA A 566 -7.06 15.20 -4.54
N ASP A 567 -6.53 16.41 -4.51
CA ASP A 567 -5.25 16.76 -3.91
C ASP A 567 -5.50 17.33 -2.50
N SER A 568 -4.84 16.75 -1.51
CA SER A 568 -4.95 17.15 -0.10
C SER A 568 -3.83 18.09 0.35
N VAL A 569 -2.77 18.31 -0.46
CA VAL A 569 -1.56 19.03 -0.02
C VAL A 569 -1.02 20.02 -1.05
N GLY A 570 -0.82 19.62 -2.31
CA GLY A 570 -0.10 20.44 -3.30
C GLY A 570 -0.89 21.69 -3.67
N VAL A 571 -2.15 21.50 -4.08
CA VAL A 571 -3.19 22.52 -4.14
C VAL A 571 -4.43 21.94 -3.45
N PRO A 572 -4.63 22.17 -2.14
CA PRO A 572 -5.72 21.54 -1.39
C PRO A 572 -7.10 21.79 -2.02
N GLY A 573 -7.84 20.71 -2.27
CA GLY A 573 -9.16 20.76 -2.91
C GLY A 573 -9.14 20.72 -4.45
N ARG A 574 -7.96 20.80 -5.09
CA ARG A 574 -7.81 20.53 -6.53
C ARG A 574 -8.25 19.10 -6.84
N THR A 575 -8.90 18.90 -7.99
CA THR A 575 -9.40 17.59 -8.44
C THR A 575 -8.94 17.25 -9.85
N ARG A 576 -8.71 15.96 -10.11
CA ARG A 576 -8.39 15.41 -11.44
C ARG A 576 -9.27 14.18 -11.72
N PRO A 577 -9.72 13.95 -12.97
CA PRO A 577 -10.41 12.71 -13.31
C PRO A 577 -9.40 11.56 -13.32
N LEU A 578 -9.76 10.45 -12.67
CA LEU A 578 -9.00 9.20 -12.73
C LEU A 578 -9.26 8.52 -14.08
N CYS A 579 -8.23 8.52 -14.93
CA CYS A 579 -8.30 7.98 -16.28
C CYS A 579 -7.81 6.53 -16.31
N GLU A 580 -8.66 5.61 -16.77
CA GLU A 580 -8.29 4.18 -16.87
C GLU A 580 -7.11 4.03 -17.83
N TYR A 581 -6.04 3.39 -17.37
CA TYR A 581 -4.77 3.24 -18.09
C TYR A 581 -4.98 2.59 -19.49
N PRO A 582 -4.32 3.05 -20.56
CA PRO A 582 -3.27 4.09 -20.63
C PRO A 582 -3.83 5.51 -20.86
N GLY A 583 -4.98 5.82 -20.27
CA GLY A 583 -5.55 7.17 -20.26
C GLY A 583 -4.87 8.09 -19.24
N TRP A 584 -4.81 9.38 -19.55
CA TRP A 584 -4.32 10.45 -18.66
C TRP A 584 -5.18 11.72 -18.82
N PRO A 585 -5.26 12.60 -17.80
CA PRO A 585 -6.13 13.77 -17.82
C PRO A 585 -5.51 14.92 -18.64
N LYS A 586 -6.20 15.36 -19.70
CA LYS A 586 -5.79 16.49 -20.54
C LYS A 586 -6.69 17.70 -20.30
N TYR A 587 -6.09 18.88 -20.10
CA TYR A 587 -6.85 20.12 -19.96
C TYR A 587 -7.55 20.49 -21.28
N VAL A 588 -8.81 20.93 -21.21
CA VAL A 588 -9.61 21.25 -22.41
C VAL A 588 -9.39 22.66 -22.96
N GLY A 589 -8.51 23.45 -22.33
CA GLY A 589 -8.24 24.84 -22.72
C GLY A 589 -9.19 25.89 -22.12
N LYS A 590 -10.18 25.47 -21.31
CA LYS A 590 -11.15 26.35 -20.63
C LYS A 590 -11.66 25.71 -19.34
N GLY A 591 -12.14 26.55 -18.42
CA GLY A 591 -12.62 26.14 -17.09
C GLY A 591 -11.59 26.39 -16.00
N ASP A 592 -11.93 26.06 -14.75
CA ASP A 592 -10.99 26.12 -13.63
C ASP A 592 -9.95 24.99 -13.76
N VAL A 593 -8.66 25.34 -13.75
CA VAL A 593 -7.54 24.40 -13.79
C VAL A 593 -7.49 23.49 -12.55
N ASN A 594 -8.17 23.85 -11.46
CA ASN A 594 -8.26 23.03 -10.26
C ASN A 594 -9.47 22.08 -10.26
N ALA A 595 -10.37 22.17 -11.23
CA ALA A 595 -11.57 21.33 -11.31
C ALA A 595 -11.42 20.17 -12.31
N ALA A 596 -11.74 18.95 -11.88
CA ALA A 596 -11.70 17.75 -12.73
C ALA A 596 -12.59 17.84 -13.98
N SER A 597 -13.65 18.66 -13.94
CA SER A 597 -14.56 18.94 -15.07
C SER A 597 -13.90 19.70 -16.23
N SER A 598 -12.77 20.37 -15.99
CA SER A 598 -11.98 21.06 -17.02
C SER A 598 -10.97 20.14 -17.73
N PHE A 599 -11.00 18.83 -17.44
CA PHE A 599 -10.10 17.83 -18.00
C PHE A 599 -10.89 16.70 -18.67
N VAL A 600 -10.32 16.14 -19.73
CA VAL A 600 -10.83 14.93 -20.39
C VAL A 600 -9.77 13.85 -20.40
N CYS A 601 -10.17 12.60 -20.17
CA CYS A 601 -9.28 11.47 -20.30
C CYS A 601 -8.95 11.20 -21.76
N VAL A 602 -7.67 11.34 -22.12
CA VAL A 602 -7.15 10.99 -23.45
C VAL A 602 -6.22 9.80 -23.34
N LYS A 603 -6.23 8.91 -24.32
CA LYS A 603 -5.31 7.77 -24.35
C LYS A 603 -3.94 8.22 -24.83
N SER A 604 -2.89 7.81 -24.14
CA SER A 604 -1.54 7.85 -24.70
C SER A 604 -1.52 7.03 -26.00
N ARG A 605 -1.16 7.66 -27.12
CA ARG A 605 -0.91 6.92 -28.37
C ARG A 605 0.33 6.08 -28.13
N ARG A 606 0.23 4.75 -28.30
CA ARG A 606 1.40 3.86 -28.20
C ARG A 606 2.47 4.35 -29.17
N GLY A 607 3.54 4.93 -28.63
CA GLY A 607 4.76 5.15 -29.38
C GLY A 607 5.36 3.78 -29.70
N THR A 608 5.33 3.39 -30.97
CA THR A 608 6.11 2.26 -31.46
C THR A 608 7.59 2.56 -31.27
N ARG A 609 8.22 1.87 -30.33
CA ARG A 609 9.67 1.73 -30.17
C ARG A 609 9.96 0.33 -29.65
#